data_AF-A0A964APS3-F1
#
_entry.id   AF-A0A964APS3-F1
#
_cell.length_a   1.000
_cell.length_b   1.000
_cell.length_c   1.000
_cell.angle_alpha   90.00
_cell.angle_beta   90.00
_cell.angle_gamma   90.00
#
_symmetry.space_group_name_H-M   'P 1'
#
loop_
_entity.id
_entity.type
_entity.pdbx_description
1 polymer ?
#
loop_
_entity_poly.entity_id
_entity_poly.type
_entity_poly.pdbx_seq_one_letter_code
_entity_poly.pdbx_strand_id
1 'polypeptide(L)'
;MIDWSRVVKSPNWDMAKGWGKDSPTIVYEDGSTVGWRTMRQGPLAHAGAELDHILIDEPCAIEHYRELERRVVTRAGDLSLALTPVNAPGPLDWLRDLCAEKVVLDLHYPMTEELFRYEDGSLRRLPDGTPMDAAWIEEQARSVPMIWRDIVINGGWDEIVTDGAFTEVFSKSNHVADFKLDGKEILCLGIDHGTQAFTETAVLLAVDERPEYPQVYVIDLVEAPENSSPSEDAKAILKMLRRHGLKWGNLNRVTGDIAHYGGRGKFNRKSNQELAYELTREMRLSRNQALSPPIRTAKTGKGASPRGSVRRGITWIHRALLREGQFTIHPRCSSLIEAMEKYRGGSTDPHGHLVDAIRYGLDFYINRGQRRNVTTPTIVFR
;
A
#
# COMPACT_ATOMS: atom_id res chain seq x y z
N MET A 1 -7.96 2.12 31.41
CA MET A 1 -7.28 3.20 30.66
C MET A 1 -5.88 3.35 31.20
N ILE A 2 -4.89 3.56 30.33
CA ILE A 2 -3.49 3.76 30.73
C ILE A 2 -3.33 5.17 31.32
N ASP A 3 -2.80 5.27 32.55
CA ASP A 3 -2.48 6.54 33.19
C ASP A 3 -1.10 7.05 32.74
N TRP A 4 -1.10 7.91 31.73
CA TRP A 4 0.11 8.47 31.14
C TRP A 4 0.88 9.43 32.07
N SER A 5 0.28 9.87 33.19
CA SER A 5 1.01 10.66 34.19
C SER A 5 2.11 9.85 34.88
N ARG A 6 2.07 8.52 34.76
CA ARG A 6 3.02 7.57 35.38
C ARG A 6 4.20 7.20 34.48
N VAL A 7 4.38 7.88 33.36
CA VAL A 7 5.55 7.66 32.48
C VAL A 7 6.81 8.22 33.16
N VAL A 8 7.76 7.33 33.43
CA VAL A 8 8.96 7.67 34.23
C VAL A 8 10.06 8.36 33.41
N LYS A 9 9.96 8.36 32.07
CA LYS A 9 10.96 8.94 31.16
C LYS A 9 10.32 9.70 30.01
N SER A 10 10.85 10.90 29.73
CA SER A 10 10.43 11.68 28.57
C SER A 10 10.64 10.88 27.28
N PRO A 11 9.58 10.64 26.48
CA PRO A 11 9.65 9.80 25.29
C PRO A 11 10.58 10.42 24.23
N ASN A 12 11.70 9.75 23.91
CA ASN A 12 12.57 10.15 22.79
C ASN A 12 12.22 9.32 21.54
N TRP A 13 11.34 9.86 20.70
CA TRP A 13 10.88 9.22 19.46
C TRP A 13 11.60 9.76 18.23
N ASP A 14 12.15 8.86 17.41
CA ASP A 14 12.68 9.16 16.08
C ASP A 14 11.86 8.41 15.01
N MET A 15 11.39 9.10 13.97
CA MET A 15 10.53 8.53 12.93
C MET A 15 11.19 7.42 12.09
N ALA A 16 12.52 7.48 11.92
CA ALA A 16 13.27 6.48 11.17
C ALA A 16 13.66 5.31 12.07
N LYS A 17 14.07 5.59 13.31
CA LYS A 17 14.73 4.65 14.22
C LYS A 17 13.82 4.08 15.32
N GLY A 18 12.64 4.66 15.52
CA GLY A 18 11.71 4.32 16.60
C GLY A 18 12.11 4.96 17.93
N TRP A 19 11.81 4.28 19.04
CA TRP A 19 12.20 4.75 20.36
C TRP A 19 13.74 4.78 20.53
N GLY A 20 14.28 5.77 21.22
CA GLY A 20 15.68 5.80 21.64
C GLY A 20 15.95 4.92 22.86
N LYS A 21 17.11 5.14 23.50
CA LYS A 21 17.51 4.49 24.77
C LYS A 21 16.47 4.66 25.90
N ASP A 22 15.72 5.76 25.85
CA ASP A 22 14.66 6.11 26.79
C ASP A 22 13.29 5.86 26.20
N SER A 23 13.02 4.61 25.81
CA SER A 23 11.66 4.23 25.44
C SER A 23 10.74 4.33 26.66
N PRO A 24 9.47 4.69 26.47
CA PRO A 24 8.57 4.93 27.60
C PRO A 24 8.40 3.65 28.43
N THR A 25 8.29 3.85 29.74
CA THR A 25 7.98 2.82 30.73
C THR A 25 6.97 3.40 31.70
N ILE A 26 5.91 2.65 31.96
CA ILE A 26 4.94 2.91 33.01
C ILE A 26 5.26 1.99 34.18
N VAL A 27 5.20 2.53 35.38
CA VAL A 27 5.33 1.79 36.64
C VAL A 27 4.03 1.92 37.41
N TYR A 28 3.45 0.80 37.82
CA TYR A 28 2.24 0.75 38.63
C TYR A 28 2.58 0.76 40.13
N GLU A 29 1.58 1.00 40.97
CA GLU A 29 1.75 1.10 42.44
C GLU A 29 2.25 -0.21 43.07
N ASP A 30 1.92 -1.34 42.47
CA ASP A 30 2.39 -2.67 42.87
C ASP A 30 3.83 -2.97 42.40
N GLY A 31 4.48 -2.03 41.72
CA GLY A 31 5.84 -2.17 41.17
C GLY A 31 5.90 -2.87 39.81
N SER A 32 4.77 -3.31 39.26
CA SER A 32 4.74 -3.86 37.90
C SER A 32 5.08 -2.79 36.86
N THR A 33 5.65 -3.21 35.73
CA THR A 33 6.10 -2.28 34.69
C THR A 33 5.64 -2.69 33.31
N VAL A 34 5.31 -1.71 32.48
CA VAL A 34 5.03 -1.89 31.05
C VAL A 34 5.96 -0.99 30.26
N GLY A 35 6.69 -1.56 29.31
CA GLY A 35 7.60 -0.83 28.44
C GLY A 35 7.25 -1.01 26.96
N TRP A 36 7.51 0.03 26.17
CA TRP A 36 7.34 -0.04 24.71
C TRP A 36 8.69 -0.13 24.01
N ARG A 37 8.74 -0.89 22.93
CA ARG A 37 9.89 -1.04 22.04
C ARG A 37 9.41 -1.09 20.60
N THR A 38 10.33 -0.88 19.66
CA THR A 38 10.01 -0.98 18.23
C THR A 38 10.98 -1.92 17.52
N MET A 39 10.47 -2.74 16.61
CA MET A 39 11.28 -3.67 15.80
C MET A 39 12.33 -2.97 14.92
N ARG A 40 12.26 -1.64 14.75
CA ARG A 40 13.27 -0.88 13.99
C ARG A 40 14.60 -0.70 14.73
N GLN A 41 14.61 -0.92 16.05
CA GLN A 41 15.83 -0.84 16.86
C GLN A 41 16.72 -2.09 16.65
N GLY A 42 16.20 -3.11 15.97
CA GLY A 42 16.87 -4.39 15.72
C GLY A 42 16.80 -5.34 16.93
N PRO A 43 17.06 -6.65 16.73
CA PRO A 43 16.88 -7.66 17.77
C PRO A 43 17.70 -7.37 19.04
N LEU A 44 18.95 -6.91 18.88
CA LEU A 44 19.86 -6.63 19.99
C LEU A 44 19.32 -5.59 20.98
N ALA A 45 18.43 -4.69 20.55
CA ALA A 45 17.83 -3.69 21.43
C ALA A 45 16.85 -4.30 22.46
N HIS A 46 16.47 -5.56 22.27
CA HIS A 46 15.63 -6.32 23.20
C HIS A 46 16.44 -7.24 24.14
N ALA A 47 17.75 -7.34 23.93
CA ALA A 47 18.60 -8.26 24.69
C ALA A 47 18.76 -7.83 26.16
N GLY A 48 18.99 -8.82 27.02
CA GLY A 48 19.31 -8.62 28.45
C GLY A 48 18.10 -8.29 29.34
N ALA A 49 16.90 -8.15 28.78
CA ALA A 49 15.68 -8.06 29.57
C ALA A 49 15.26 -9.44 30.11
N GLU A 50 14.58 -9.44 31.25
CA GLU A 50 13.83 -10.58 31.78
C GLU A 50 12.40 -10.11 32.02
N LEU A 51 11.45 -10.73 31.34
CA LEU A 51 10.08 -10.22 31.22
C LEU A 51 9.07 -11.33 31.55
N ASP A 52 7.98 -10.96 32.19
CA ASP A 52 6.88 -11.88 32.53
C ASP A 52 5.94 -12.10 31.34
N HIS A 53 5.83 -11.12 30.44
CA HIS A 53 5.02 -11.20 29.24
C HIS A 53 5.56 -10.28 28.15
N ILE A 54 5.41 -10.69 26.89
CA ILE A 54 5.70 -9.88 25.71
C ILE A 54 4.52 -9.96 24.75
N LEU A 55 3.98 -8.81 24.36
CA LEU A 55 3.04 -8.68 23.26
C LEU A 55 3.74 -8.05 22.06
N ILE A 56 3.73 -8.74 20.93
CA ILE A 56 4.16 -8.22 19.64
C ILE A 56 2.91 -7.81 18.86
N ASP A 57 2.87 -6.55 18.42
CA ASP A 57 1.86 -6.01 17.51
C ASP A 57 2.42 -6.00 16.07
N GLU A 58 1.71 -6.65 15.15
CA GLU A 58 2.06 -6.93 13.76
C GLU A 58 3.19 -7.97 13.55
N PRO A 59 3.28 -8.62 12.36
CA PRO A 59 4.30 -9.63 12.11
C PRO A 59 5.73 -9.11 12.28
N CYS A 60 6.57 -9.89 12.97
CA CYS A 60 8.00 -9.61 13.14
C CYS A 60 8.87 -10.53 12.28
N ALA A 61 10.16 -10.19 12.14
CA ALA A 61 11.12 -11.08 11.50
C ALA A 61 11.54 -12.19 12.47
N ILE A 62 11.94 -13.36 11.96
CA ILE A 62 12.31 -14.53 12.78
C ILE A 62 13.42 -14.20 13.80
N GLU A 63 14.34 -13.30 13.46
CA GLU A 63 15.42 -12.89 14.36
C GLU A 63 14.89 -12.12 15.57
N HIS A 64 13.81 -11.35 15.41
CA HIS A 64 13.16 -10.67 16.53
C HIS A 64 12.41 -11.67 17.40
N TYR A 65 11.65 -12.59 16.78
CA TYR A 65 10.93 -13.63 17.51
C TYR A 65 11.87 -14.44 18.41
N ARG A 66 12.97 -14.95 17.85
CA ARG A 66 13.97 -15.77 18.59
C ARG A 66 14.62 -15.00 19.73
N GLU A 67 14.90 -13.71 19.55
CA GLU A 67 15.47 -12.90 20.63
C GLU A 67 14.47 -12.66 21.75
N LEU A 68 13.21 -12.35 21.42
CA LEU A 68 12.14 -12.06 22.37
C LEU A 68 11.70 -13.30 23.16
N GLU A 69 11.62 -14.45 22.50
CA GLU A 69 11.35 -15.75 23.15
C GLU A 69 12.32 -15.99 24.32
N ARG A 70 13.61 -15.67 24.16
CA ARG A 70 14.61 -15.85 25.23
C ARG A 70 14.42 -14.91 26.42
N ARG A 71 13.66 -13.83 26.28
CA ARG A 71 13.45 -12.84 27.36
C ARG A 71 12.41 -13.26 28.38
N VAL A 72 11.56 -14.23 28.04
CA VAL A 72 10.52 -14.73 28.95
C VAL A 72 10.91 -16.04 29.66
N VAL A 73 11.91 -16.76 29.16
CA VAL A 73 12.30 -18.09 29.67
C VAL A 73 12.62 -18.10 31.16
N THR A 74 13.45 -17.16 31.65
CA THR A 74 13.88 -17.13 33.05
C THR A 74 12.70 -16.98 34.02
N ARG A 75 11.63 -16.30 33.59
CA ARG A 75 10.45 -16.03 34.42
C ARG A 75 9.29 -16.98 34.14
N ALA A 76 9.48 -17.97 33.26
CA ALA A 76 8.39 -18.79 32.73
C ALA A 76 7.22 -17.94 32.21
N GLY A 77 7.55 -16.82 31.56
CA GLY A 77 6.58 -15.89 30.99
C GLY A 77 6.10 -16.29 29.60
N ASP A 78 5.14 -15.53 29.08
CA ASP A 78 4.49 -15.81 27.80
C ASP A 78 4.85 -14.80 26.71
N LEU A 79 4.92 -15.29 25.47
CA LEU A 79 5.04 -14.47 24.26
C LEU A 79 3.74 -14.56 23.46
N SER A 80 3.11 -13.42 23.21
CA SER A 80 1.92 -13.30 22.37
C SER A 80 2.19 -12.44 21.15
N LEU A 81 1.58 -12.82 20.04
CA LEU A 81 1.72 -12.14 18.75
C LEU A 81 0.31 -11.85 18.21
N ALA A 82 -0.06 -10.58 18.17
CA ALA A 82 -1.26 -10.11 17.49
C ALA A 82 -0.87 -9.67 16.08
N LEU A 83 -1.41 -10.31 15.04
CA LEU A 83 -1.01 -10.03 13.67
C LEU A 83 -2.17 -10.15 12.69
N THR A 84 -2.07 -9.42 11.58
CA THR A 84 -2.70 -9.80 10.32
C THR A 84 -1.57 -10.29 9.40
N PRO A 85 -1.65 -11.48 8.76
CA PRO A 85 -0.56 -12.06 7.97
C PRO A 85 -0.38 -11.39 6.60
N VAL A 86 -0.22 -10.07 6.61
CA VAL A 86 -0.09 -9.18 5.45
C VAL A 86 1.05 -8.21 5.69
N ASN A 87 1.78 -7.83 4.63
CA ASN A 87 2.88 -6.87 4.71
C ASN A 87 4.00 -7.23 5.71
N ALA A 88 4.14 -8.52 6.04
CA ALA A 88 5.17 -9.02 6.93
C ALA A 88 6.60 -8.64 6.44
N PRO A 89 7.58 -8.50 7.35
CA PRO A 89 8.95 -8.14 6.98
C PRO A 89 9.69 -9.22 6.17
N GLY A 90 9.13 -10.42 6.10
CA GLY A 90 9.57 -11.55 5.29
C GLY A 90 8.50 -12.65 5.28
N PRO A 91 8.76 -13.81 4.66
CA PRO A 91 7.87 -14.97 4.73
C PRO A 91 7.60 -15.40 6.17
N LEU A 92 6.36 -15.81 6.45
CA LEU A 92 5.92 -16.27 7.77
C LEU A 92 5.89 -17.80 7.88
N ASP A 93 6.54 -18.52 6.96
CA ASP A 93 6.57 -19.98 6.94
C ASP A 93 7.07 -20.54 8.29
N TRP A 94 8.09 -19.92 8.88
CA TRP A 94 8.61 -20.30 10.19
C TRP A 94 7.56 -20.25 11.30
N LEU A 95 6.63 -19.29 11.25
CA LEU A 95 5.60 -19.13 12.27
C LEU A 95 4.48 -20.15 12.04
N ARG A 96 4.15 -20.42 10.77
CA ARG A 96 3.21 -21.48 10.40
C ARG A 96 3.73 -22.86 10.83
N ASP A 97 5.01 -23.12 10.64
CA ASP A 97 5.65 -24.36 11.10
C ASP A 97 5.53 -24.51 12.62
N LEU A 98 5.79 -23.45 13.39
CA LEU A 98 5.63 -23.47 14.85
C LEU A 98 4.17 -23.69 15.28
N CYS A 99 3.19 -23.14 14.56
CA CYS A 99 1.77 -23.40 14.80
C CYS A 99 1.41 -24.86 14.48
N ALA A 100 1.90 -25.40 13.36
CA ALA A 100 1.66 -26.78 12.95
C ALA A 100 2.27 -27.79 13.93
N GLU A 101 3.45 -27.47 14.47
CA GLU A 101 4.15 -28.22 15.52
C GLU A 101 3.52 -28.05 16.92
N LYS A 102 2.49 -27.18 17.05
CA LYS A 102 1.84 -26.83 18.32
C LYS A 102 2.79 -26.21 19.36
N VAL A 103 3.89 -25.62 18.89
CA VAL A 103 4.79 -24.81 19.71
C VAL A 103 4.14 -23.44 19.98
N VAL A 104 3.46 -22.90 18.97
CA VAL A 104 2.66 -21.68 19.09
C VAL A 104 1.17 -22.06 18.98
N LEU A 105 0.35 -21.55 19.90
CA LEU A 105 -1.10 -21.69 19.80
C LEU A 105 -1.63 -20.67 18.80
N ASP A 106 -2.24 -21.16 17.72
CA ASP A 106 -2.87 -20.32 16.70
C ASP A 106 -4.34 -20.05 17.06
N LEU A 107 -4.67 -18.79 17.34
CA LEU A 107 -6.02 -18.35 17.71
C LEU A 107 -6.59 -17.47 16.60
N HIS A 108 -7.70 -17.91 16.01
CA HIS A 108 -8.30 -17.27 14.85
C HIS A 108 -9.48 -16.40 15.29
N TYR A 109 -9.44 -15.11 14.95
CA TYR A 109 -10.44 -14.13 15.34
C TYR A 109 -11.08 -13.50 14.09
N PRO A 110 -12.08 -14.15 13.47
CA PRO A 110 -12.84 -13.53 12.40
C PRO A 110 -13.62 -12.33 12.90
N MET A 111 -13.79 -11.34 12.03
CA MET A 111 -14.63 -10.18 12.25
C MET A 111 -16.09 -10.62 12.42
N THR A 112 -16.53 -10.66 13.67
CA THR A 112 -17.89 -11.04 14.07
C THR A 112 -18.43 -10.01 15.05
N GLU A 113 -19.74 -9.92 15.20
CA GLU A 113 -20.34 -9.02 16.20
C GLU A 113 -19.87 -9.38 17.62
N GLU A 114 -19.67 -10.68 17.88
CA GLU A 114 -19.19 -11.16 19.17
C GLU A 114 -17.75 -10.71 19.48
N LEU A 115 -16.88 -10.67 18.47
CA LEU A 115 -15.52 -10.11 18.62
C LEU A 115 -15.54 -8.64 19.08
N PHE A 116 -16.60 -7.90 18.74
CA PHE A 116 -16.77 -6.50 19.09
C PHE A 116 -17.66 -6.27 20.31
N ARG A 117 -18.16 -7.33 20.95
CA ARG A 117 -18.96 -7.22 22.16
C ARG A 117 -18.06 -7.09 23.39
N TYR A 118 -18.34 -6.10 24.22
CA TYR A 118 -17.71 -5.97 25.54
C TYR A 118 -18.34 -6.98 26.53
N GLU A 119 -17.65 -7.23 27.65
CA GLU A 119 -18.13 -8.14 28.70
C GLU A 119 -19.49 -7.72 29.30
N ASP A 120 -19.82 -6.44 29.27
CA ASP A 120 -21.12 -5.92 29.72
C ASP A 120 -22.26 -6.12 28.69
N GLY A 121 -21.97 -6.79 27.58
CA GLY A 121 -22.89 -7.08 26.49
C GLY A 121 -23.04 -5.94 25.47
N SER A 122 -22.47 -4.76 25.74
CA SER A 122 -22.53 -3.62 24.81
C SER A 122 -21.62 -3.83 23.61
N LEU A 123 -22.02 -3.29 22.46
CA LEU A 123 -21.27 -3.42 21.22
C LEU A 123 -20.29 -2.25 21.05
N ARG A 124 -19.07 -2.55 20.60
CA ARG A 124 -18.08 -1.53 20.25
C ARG A 124 -18.60 -0.59 19.18
N ARG A 125 -18.28 0.69 19.35
CA ARG A 125 -18.64 1.77 18.42
C ARG A 125 -17.40 2.50 17.93
N LEU A 126 -17.46 2.99 16.70
CA LEU A 126 -16.49 3.93 16.16
C LEU A 126 -16.59 5.30 16.88
N PRO A 127 -15.59 6.19 16.74
CA PRO A 127 -15.61 7.51 17.38
C PRO A 127 -16.81 8.39 16.97
N ASP A 128 -17.42 8.14 15.82
CA ASP A 128 -18.64 8.80 15.34
C ASP A 128 -19.94 8.17 15.87
N GLY A 129 -19.84 7.12 16.70
CA GLY A 129 -20.96 6.40 17.29
C GLY A 129 -21.46 5.21 16.47
N THR A 130 -20.93 4.97 15.27
CA THR A 130 -21.34 3.84 14.41
C THR A 130 -21.09 2.51 15.12
N PRO A 131 -22.12 1.66 15.31
CA PRO A 131 -21.94 0.33 15.90
C PRO A 131 -21.17 -0.59 14.95
N MET A 132 -20.26 -1.41 15.50
CA MET A 132 -19.53 -2.44 14.76
C MET A 132 -20.38 -3.72 14.69
N ASP A 133 -21.60 -3.60 14.18
CA ASP A 133 -22.59 -4.67 14.06
C ASP A 133 -22.46 -5.44 12.74
N ALA A 134 -23.35 -6.41 12.51
CA ALA A 134 -23.36 -7.20 11.28
C ALA A 134 -23.38 -6.35 9.99
N ALA A 135 -24.10 -5.22 9.97
CA ALA A 135 -24.17 -4.35 8.80
C ALA A 135 -22.84 -3.60 8.57
N TRP A 136 -22.20 -3.14 9.65
CA TRP A 136 -20.86 -2.56 9.56
C TRP A 136 -19.81 -3.57 9.09
N ILE A 137 -19.89 -4.83 9.57
CA ILE A 137 -19.00 -5.91 9.15
C ILE A 137 -19.18 -6.23 7.66
N GLU A 138 -20.42 -6.27 7.18
CA GLU A 138 -20.72 -6.48 5.76
C GLU A 138 -20.16 -5.33 4.89
N GLU A 139 -20.28 -4.08 5.35
CA GLU A 139 -19.63 -2.93 4.70
C GLU A 139 -18.10 -3.08 4.67
N GLN A 140 -17.47 -3.51 5.79
CA GLN A 140 -16.03 -3.77 5.80
C GLN A 140 -15.65 -4.83 4.78
N ALA A 141 -16.37 -5.95 4.74
CA ALA A 141 -16.12 -7.06 3.82
C ALA A 141 -16.26 -6.65 2.35
N ARG A 142 -17.27 -5.83 2.02
CA ARG A 142 -17.44 -5.25 0.69
C ARG A 142 -16.29 -4.31 0.32
N SER A 143 -15.77 -3.54 1.28
CA SER A 143 -14.68 -2.58 1.04
C SER A 143 -13.30 -3.20 0.80
N VAL A 144 -13.16 -4.51 1.05
CA VAL A 144 -11.92 -5.29 0.92
C VAL A 144 -11.97 -6.12 -0.38
N PRO A 145 -10.93 -6.03 -1.23
CA PRO A 145 -10.78 -6.92 -2.39
C PRO A 145 -10.85 -8.40 -1.99
N MET A 146 -11.53 -9.21 -2.81
CA MET A 146 -11.80 -10.62 -2.49
C MET A 146 -10.52 -11.39 -2.16
N ILE A 147 -9.42 -11.14 -2.87
CA ILE A 147 -8.11 -11.77 -2.64
C ILE A 147 -7.58 -11.65 -1.19
N TRP A 148 -8.02 -10.63 -0.45
CA TRP A 148 -7.60 -10.40 0.94
C TRP A 148 -8.72 -10.57 1.97
N ARG A 149 -9.94 -10.92 1.54
CA ARG A 149 -11.09 -10.98 2.43
C ARG A 149 -10.87 -12.03 3.53
N ASP A 150 -10.30 -13.18 3.18
CA ASP A 150 -9.99 -14.22 4.18
C ASP A 150 -9.05 -13.72 5.26
N ILE A 151 -7.96 -13.08 4.85
CA ILE A 151 -6.96 -12.59 5.78
C ILE A 151 -7.49 -11.44 6.66
N VAL A 152 -8.22 -10.49 6.08
CA VAL A 152 -8.57 -9.22 6.73
C VAL A 152 -9.88 -9.31 7.51
N ILE A 153 -10.83 -10.10 7.02
CA ILE A 153 -12.17 -10.23 7.60
C ILE A 153 -12.29 -11.55 8.35
N ASN A 154 -11.80 -12.66 7.80
CA ASN A 154 -11.99 -13.97 8.42
C ASN A 154 -10.83 -14.37 9.36
N GLY A 155 -9.74 -13.60 9.41
CA GLY A 155 -8.57 -13.89 10.24
C GLY A 155 -7.72 -15.04 9.69
N GLY A 156 -7.86 -15.37 8.40
CA GLY A 156 -7.12 -16.43 7.75
C GLY A 156 -5.67 -16.07 7.42
N TRP A 157 -4.93 -17.08 6.96
CA TRP A 157 -3.51 -16.98 6.66
C TRP A 157 -3.19 -16.66 5.19
N ASP A 158 -4.08 -17.05 4.29
CA ASP A 158 -3.80 -17.16 2.85
C ASP A 158 -4.66 -16.21 2.02
N GLU A 159 -4.08 -15.71 0.94
CA GLU A 159 -4.86 -14.99 -0.07
C GLU A 159 -5.81 -15.97 -0.75
N ILE A 160 -7.05 -15.52 -1.01
CA ILE A 160 -8.00 -16.35 -1.75
C ILE A 160 -7.58 -16.38 -3.22
N VAL A 161 -7.52 -17.57 -3.82
CA VAL A 161 -7.44 -17.70 -5.28
C VAL A 161 -8.80 -17.30 -5.86
N THR A 162 -8.82 -16.17 -6.56
CA THR A 162 -10.05 -15.62 -7.16
C THR A 162 -9.99 -15.67 -8.68
N ASP A 163 -11.15 -15.63 -9.32
CA ASP A 163 -11.24 -15.46 -10.77
C ASP A 163 -10.73 -14.07 -11.22
N GLY A 164 -10.73 -13.10 -10.29
CA GLY A 164 -10.04 -11.81 -10.40
C GLY A 164 -10.33 -10.92 -9.17
N ALA A 165 -9.38 -10.07 -8.80
CA ALA A 165 -9.42 -9.21 -7.62
C ALA A 165 -10.53 -8.14 -7.67
N PHE A 166 -11.00 -7.80 -8.87
CA PHE A 166 -12.04 -6.78 -9.08
C PHE A 166 -13.36 -7.34 -9.65
N THR A 167 -13.51 -8.66 -9.82
CA THR A 167 -14.67 -9.24 -10.54
C THR A 167 -16.03 -8.95 -9.89
N GLU A 168 -16.08 -8.78 -8.57
CA GLU A 168 -17.31 -8.41 -7.85
C GLU A 168 -17.71 -6.95 -8.02
N VAL A 169 -16.76 -6.07 -8.34
CA VAL A 169 -16.94 -4.61 -8.31
C VAL A 169 -16.80 -3.96 -9.68
N PHE A 170 -16.03 -4.57 -10.58
CA PHE A 170 -15.87 -4.12 -11.95
C PHE A 170 -16.96 -4.72 -12.84
N SER A 171 -17.58 -3.86 -13.63
CA SER A 171 -18.53 -4.24 -14.67
C SER A 171 -18.41 -3.28 -15.85
N LYS A 172 -18.43 -3.83 -17.07
CA LYS A 172 -18.35 -3.01 -18.28
C LYS A 172 -19.50 -2.01 -18.38
N SER A 173 -20.72 -2.39 -17.96
CA SER A 173 -21.89 -1.51 -18.00
C SER A 173 -21.76 -0.27 -17.12
N ASN A 174 -21.05 -0.37 -15.99
CA ASN A 174 -20.98 0.72 -15.02
C ASN A 174 -19.66 1.50 -15.11
N HIS A 175 -18.60 0.86 -15.63
CA HIS A 175 -17.24 1.41 -15.58
C HIS A 175 -16.65 1.67 -16.96
N VAL A 176 -17.28 1.22 -18.04
CA VAL A 176 -16.78 1.44 -19.40
C VAL A 176 -17.76 2.33 -20.16
N ALA A 177 -17.36 3.57 -20.39
CA ALA A 177 -18.17 4.56 -21.09
C ALA A 177 -17.29 5.57 -21.80
N ASP A 178 -17.81 6.14 -22.89
CA ASP A 178 -17.25 7.38 -23.42
C ASP A 178 -17.58 8.53 -22.46
N PHE A 179 -16.71 9.53 -22.41
CA PHE A 179 -16.87 10.67 -21.51
C PHE A 179 -16.24 11.92 -22.13
N LYS A 180 -16.73 13.08 -21.67
CA LYS A 180 -16.19 14.37 -22.07
C LYS A 180 -15.62 15.09 -20.86
N LEU A 181 -14.33 15.39 -20.95
CA LEU A 181 -13.62 16.21 -19.97
C LEU A 181 -13.90 17.69 -20.23
N ASP A 182 -14.03 18.48 -19.16
CA ASP A 182 -14.28 19.92 -19.25
C ASP A 182 -13.00 20.77 -19.16
N GLY A 183 -11.85 20.11 -19.01
CA GLY A 183 -10.52 20.72 -19.00
C GLY A 183 -10.06 21.20 -17.63
N LYS A 184 -10.84 20.95 -16.57
CA LYS A 184 -10.47 21.28 -15.18
C LYS A 184 -9.84 20.11 -14.44
N GLU A 185 -9.78 18.94 -15.07
CA GLU A 185 -9.23 17.73 -14.49
C GLU A 185 -7.70 17.80 -14.42
N ILE A 186 -7.15 17.09 -13.43
CA ILE A 186 -5.72 16.89 -13.28
C ILE A 186 -5.30 15.74 -14.18
N LEU A 187 -4.49 16.04 -15.21
CA LEU A 187 -3.95 15.04 -16.12
C LEU A 187 -2.76 14.32 -15.47
N CYS A 188 -2.87 13.00 -15.36
CA CYS A 188 -1.88 12.12 -14.78
C CYS A 188 -1.39 11.10 -15.80
N LEU A 189 -0.11 10.75 -15.73
CA LEU A 189 0.47 9.65 -16.50
C LEU A 189 1.16 8.69 -15.53
N GLY A 190 0.72 7.45 -15.53
CA GLY A 190 1.35 6.36 -14.76
C GLY A 190 2.16 5.46 -15.67
N ILE A 191 3.37 5.09 -15.25
CA ILE A 191 4.34 4.35 -16.08
C ILE A 191 4.85 3.11 -15.31
N ASP A 192 4.66 1.92 -15.87
CA ASP A 192 5.26 0.68 -15.38
C ASP A 192 6.41 0.24 -16.30
N HIS A 193 7.61 0.13 -15.71
CA HIS A 193 8.80 -0.39 -16.38
C HIS A 193 8.84 -1.89 -16.12
N GLY A 194 8.22 -2.67 -17.01
CA GLY A 194 8.05 -4.09 -16.79
C GLY A 194 9.37 -4.81 -16.49
N THR A 195 9.32 -5.80 -15.61
CA THR A 195 10.51 -6.48 -15.09
C THR A 195 11.10 -7.52 -16.05
N GLN A 196 10.33 -7.90 -17.08
CA GLN A 196 10.67 -8.87 -18.12
C GLN A 196 10.79 -8.16 -19.49
N ALA A 197 11.77 -8.60 -20.30
CA ALA A 197 11.95 -8.30 -21.73
C ALA A 197 11.62 -6.86 -22.20
N PHE A 198 12.16 -5.83 -21.53
CA PHE A 198 12.02 -4.41 -21.96
C PHE A 198 10.58 -4.02 -22.32
N THR A 199 9.62 -4.39 -21.47
CA THR A 199 8.23 -3.96 -21.63
C THR A 199 8.03 -2.59 -20.96
N GLU A 200 7.17 -1.75 -21.53
CA GLU A 200 6.77 -0.47 -20.92
C GLU A 200 5.27 -0.29 -21.07
N THR A 201 4.61 0.12 -19.99
CA THR A 201 3.18 0.42 -19.99
C THR A 201 2.96 1.83 -19.48
N ALA A 202 2.21 2.63 -20.22
CA ALA A 202 1.84 3.97 -19.82
C ALA A 202 0.32 4.16 -19.88
N VAL A 203 -0.28 4.64 -18.80
CA VAL A 203 -1.73 4.88 -18.71
C VAL A 203 -1.99 6.36 -18.49
N LEU A 204 -2.75 6.96 -19.42
CA LEU A 204 -3.17 8.36 -19.36
C LEU A 204 -4.50 8.46 -18.60
N LEU A 205 -4.52 9.31 -17.58
CA LEU A 205 -5.63 9.48 -16.66
C LEU A 205 -6.01 10.96 -16.56
N ALA A 206 -7.28 11.23 -16.30
CA ALA A 206 -7.76 12.51 -15.76
C ALA A 206 -8.39 12.27 -14.39
N VAL A 207 -8.16 13.21 -13.46
CA VAL A 207 -8.77 13.17 -12.13
C VAL A 207 -9.53 14.46 -11.86
N ASP A 208 -10.82 14.36 -11.62
CA ASP A 208 -11.65 15.47 -11.14
C ASP A 208 -11.68 15.47 -9.60
N GLU A 209 -11.11 16.51 -8.99
CA GLU A 209 -11.05 16.68 -7.53
C GLU A 209 -12.24 17.49 -6.96
N ARG A 210 -13.20 17.92 -7.78
CA ARG A 210 -14.36 18.72 -7.32
C ARG A 210 -15.36 17.91 -6.47
N PRO A 211 -15.68 16.64 -6.79
CA PRO A 211 -16.56 15.84 -5.95
C PRO A 211 -15.89 15.43 -4.63
N GLU A 212 -16.67 14.97 -3.65
CA GLU A 212 -16.17 14.50 -2.35
C GLU A 212 -15.09 13.42 -2.50
N TYR A 213 -15.33 12.46 -3.40
CA TYR A 213 -14.36 11.46 -3.82
C TYR A 213 -13.85 11.81 -5.21
N PRO A 214 -12.53 11.91 -5.43
CA PRO A 214 -11.99 12.22 -6.74
C PRO A 214 -12.46 11.20 -7.79
N GLN A 215 -13.02 11.68 -8.89
CA GLN A 215 -13.43 10.86 -10.03
C GLN A 215 -12.23 10.65 -10.94
N VAL A 216 -12.04 9.42 -11.40
CA VAL A 216 -10.93 8.99 -12.24
C VAL A 216 -11.47 8.56 -13.60
N TYR A 217 -10.85 9.11 -14.64
CA TYR A 217 -11.14 8.82 -16.03
C TYR A 217 -9.89 8.24 -16.69
N VAL A 218 -9.93 6.98 -17.13
CA VAL A 218 -8.84 6.36 -17.88
C VAL A 218 -9.04 6.64 -19.37
N ILE A 219 -8.18 7.50 -19.92
CA ILE A 219 -8.37 8.11 -21.24
C ILE A 219 -7.83 7.21 -22.35
N ASP A 220 -6.59 6.73 -22.19
CA ASP A 220 -5.85 5.98 -23.19
C ASP A 220 -4.68 5.25 -22.52
N LEU A 221 -4.07 4.32 -23.26
CA LEU A 221 -2.89 3.60 -22.81
C LEU A 221 -1.92 3.32 -23.96
N VAL A 222 -0.69 3.00 -23.57
CA VAL A 222 0.35 2.41 -24.41
C VAL A 222 0.84 1.16 -23.72
N GLU A 223 0.81 0.05 -24.44
CA GLU A 223 1.58 -1.16 -24.11
C GLU A 223 2.63 -1.33 -25.18
N ALA A 224 3.88 -1.11 -24.80
CA ALA A 224 4.99 -1.30 -25.70
C ALA A 224 5.21 -2.81 -25.94
N PRO A 225 5.55 -3.21 -27.18
CA PRO A 225 5.87 -4.61 -27.45
C PRO A 225 7.10 -5.04 -26.64
N GLU A 226 7.26 -6.35 -26.48
CA GLU A 226 8.48 -6.92 -25.93
C GLU A 226 9.71 -6.42 -26.70
N ASN A 227 10.80 -6.14 -25.98
CA ASN A 227 12.07 -5.66 -26.54
C ASN A 227 12.01 -4.26 -27.20
N SER A 228 11.01 -3.46 -26.87
CA SER A 228 10.96 -2.05 -27.28
C SER A 228 12.10 -1.24 -26.64
N SER A 229 12.69 -0.35 -27.44
CA SER A 229 13.69 0.60 -26.96
C SER A 229 13.05 1.80 -26.27
N PRO A 230 13.73 2.44 -25.28
CA PRO A 230 13.23 3.65 -24.64
C PRO A 230 12.83 4.79 -25.60
N SER A 231 13.46 4.86 -26.78
CA SER A 231 13.11 5.81 -27.83
C SER A 231 11.76 5.50 -28.50
N GLU A 232 11.48 4.21 -28.73
CA GLU A 232 10.20 3.77 -29.27
C GLU A 232 9.07 4.01 -28.27
N ASP A 233 9.32 3.76 -26.99
CA ASP A 233 8.34 4.03 -25.92
C ASP A 233 8.03 5.52 -25.81
N ALA A 234 9.06 6.37 -25.78
CA ALA A 234 8.89 7.83 -25.77
C ALA A 234 8.03 8.30 -26.96
N LYS A 235 8.30 7.79 -28.17
CA LYS A 235 7.49 8.08 -29.37
C LYS A 235 6.05 7.60 -29.22
N ALA A 236 5.84 6.42 -28.67
CA ALA A 236 4.52 5.84 -28.46
C ALA A 236 3.70 6.67 -27.45
N ILE A 237 4.30 7.07 -26.34
CA ILE A 237 3.66 7.95 -25.34
C ILE A 237 3.33 9.32 -25.96
N LEU A 238 4.27 9.95 -26.67
CA LEU A 238 4.01 11.24 -27.34
C LEU A 238 2.97 11.10 -28.46
N LYS A 239 2.87 9.95 -29.12
CA LYS A 239 1.80 9.65 -30.08
C LYS A 239 0.46 9.52 -29.37
N MET A 240 0.38 8.83 -28.23
CA MET A 240 -0.81 8.75 -27.40
C MET A 240 -1.30 10.14 -26.99
N LEU A 241 -0.43 11.00 -26.44
CA LEU A 241 -0.82 12.37 -26.06
C LEU A 241 -1.35 13.16 -27.26
N ARG A 242 -0.69 13.07 -28.42
CA ARG A 242 -1.13 13.75 -29.65
C ARG A 242 -2.51 13.29 -30.13
N ARG A 243 -2.89 12.02 -29.94
CA ARG A 243 -4.24 11.53 -30.30
C ARG A 243 -5.34 12.31 -29.57
N HIS A 244 -5.04 12.87 -28.40
CA HIS A 244 -5.96 13.65 -27.57
C HIS A 244 -5.71 15.15 -27.66
N GLY A 245 -4.92 15.61 -28.65
CA GLY A 245 -4.54 17.02 -28.76
C GLY A 245 -3.64 17.53 -27.64
N LEU A 246 -3.05 16.62 -26.85
CA LEU A 246 -2.20 16.96 -25.71
C LEU A 246 -0.73 16.97 -26.10
N LYS A 247 0.04 17.79 -25.39
CA LYS A 247 1.50 17.80 -25.35
C LYS A 247 1.94 17.33 -23.96
N TRP A 248 3.20 16.92 -23.83
CA TRP A 248 3.77 16.53 -22.53
C TRP A 248 3.54 17.58 -21.44
N GLY A 249 3.75 18.86 -21.76
CA GLY A 249 3.55 19.97 -20.82
C GLY A 249 2.10 20.22 -20.41
N ASN A 250 1.10 19.53 -20.99
CA ASN A 250 -0.27 19.55 -20.49
C ASN A 250 -0.47 18.61 -19.30
N LEU A 251 0.42 17.63 -19.09
CA LEU A 251 0.35 16.74 -17.94
C LEU A 251 0.64 17.51 -16.65
N ASN A 252 -0.14 17.23 -15.61
CA ASN A 252 0.09 17.81 -14.29
C ASN A 252 1.02 16.92 -13.45
N ARG A 253 0.89 15.60 -13.61
CA ARG A 253 1.61 14.61 -12.79
C ARG A 253 2.07 13.45 -13.65
N VAL A 254 3.33 13.07 -13.51
CA VAL A 254 3.89 11.88 -14.18
C VAL A 254 4.65 11.09 -13.15
N THR A 255 4.30 9.81 -13.01
CA THR A 255 4.91 8.93 -12.00
C THR A 255 5.19 7.57 -12.64
N GLY A 256 6.43 7.10 -12.51
CA GLY A 256 6.82 5.77 -12.93
C GLY A 256 7.37 4.94 -11.78
N ASP A 257 7.49 3.63 -11.97
CA ASP A 257 8.01 2.72 -10.93
C ASP A 257 9.47 3.02 -10.56
N ILE A 258 9.91 2.47 -9.43
CA ILE A 258 11.31 2.40 -9.04
C ILE A 258 12.06 1.52 -10.03
N ALA A 259 13.19 2.02 -10.54
CA ALA A 259 14.12 1.19 -11.30
C ALA A 259 14.57 0.00 -10.45
N HIS A 260 14.15 -1.20 -10.85
CA HIS A 260 14.62 -2.43 -10.21
C HIS A 260 16.04 -2.73 -10.67
N TYR A 261 17.07 -2.23 -9.99
CA TYR A 261 18.42 -2.74 -10.19
C TYR A 261 18.44 -4.21 -9.74
N GLY A 262 18.51 -5.14 -10.69
CA GLY A 262 18.74 -6.54 -10.35
C GLY A 262 20.07 -6.70 -9.61
N GLY A 263 20.26 -7.83 -8.91
CA GLY A 263 21.59 -8.22 -8.45
C GLY A 263 22.63 -8.14 -9.59
N ARG A 264 23.91 -7.99 -9.23
CA ARG A 264 25.05 -7.86 -10.16
C ARG A 264 24.86 -8.74 -11.41
N GLY A 265 24.84 -8.13 -12.60
CA GLY A 265 24.84 -8.83 -13.89
C GLY A 265 23.55 -8.78 -14.72
N LYS A 266 22.47 -8.11 -14.27
CA LYS A 266 21.28 -7.90 -15.10
C LYS A 266 21.38 -6.58 -15.89
N PHE A 267 21.66 -6.68 -17.19
CA PHE A 267 21.93 -5.54 -18.11
C PHE A 267 20.68 -4.93 -18.79
N ASN A 268 19.47 -5.42 -18.50
CA ASN A 268 18.28 -5.17 -19.35
C ASN A 268 17.11 -4.56 -18.59
N ARG A 269 17.12 -3.26 -18.21
CA ARG A 269 15.95 -2.62 -17.57
C ARG A 269 15.78 -1.14 -17.92
N LYS A 270 14.57 -0.80 -18.37
CA LYS A 270 14.09 0.58 -18.56
C LYS A 270 14.01 1.31 -17.22
N SER A 271 14.09 2.63 -17.26
CA SER A 271 14.02 3.48 -16.08
C SER A 271 13.39 4.83 -16.37
N ASN A 272 12.89 5.50 -15.33
CA ASN A 272 12.39 6.87 -15.42
C ASN A 272 13.44 7.84 -16.00
N GLN A 273 14.73 7.62 -15.72
CA GLN A 273 15.80 8.50 -16.20
C GLN A 273 16.05 8.32 -17.71
N GLU A 274 16.09 7.07 -18.19
CA GLU A 274 16.27 6.78 -19.61
C GLU A 274 15.07 7.24 -20.45
N LEU A 275 13.85 6.97 -19.98
CA LEU A 275 12.64 7.43 -20.66
C LEU A 275 12.56 8.96 -20.70
N ALA A 276 12.90 9.64 -19.59
CA ALA A 276 12.93 11.10 -19.55
C ALA A 276 13.95 11.69 -20.54
N TYR A 277 15.11 11.03 -20.70
CA TYR A 277 16.12 11.42 -21.67
C TYR A 277 15.59 11.31 -23.11
N GLU A 278 14.98 10.18 -23.47
CA GLU A 278 14.44 9.98 -24.82
C GLU A 278 13.24 10.88 -25.11
N LEU A 279 12.35 11.13 -24.14
CA LEU A 279 11.27 12.13 -24.27
C LEU A 279 11.83 13.53 -24.57
N THR A 280 12.89 13.92 -23.86
CA THR A 280 13.56 15.22 -24.06
C THR A 280 14.13 15.33 -25.48
N ARG A 281 14.73 14.25 -26.01
CA ARG A 281 15.25 14.18 -27.38
C ARG A 281 14.15 14.24 -28.43
N GLU A 282 13.11 13.43 -28.28
CA GLU A 282 11.98 13.38 -29.22
C GLU A 282 11.23 14.72 -29.27
N MET A 283 11.11 15.41 -28.14
CA MET A 283 10.53 16.75 -28.06
C MET A 283 11.49 17.87 -28.52
N ARG A 284 12.75 17.54 -28.82
CA ARG A 284 13.82 18.49 -29.20
C ARG A 284 13.99 19.61 -28.17
N LEU A 285 13.88 19.29 -26.88
CA LEU A 285 14.15 20.25 -25.82
C LEU A 285 15.63 20.62 -25.84
N SER A 286 15.92 21.91 -25.67
CA SER A 286 17.30 22.40 -25.55
C SER A 286 17.97 21.87 -24.28
N ARG A 287 19.31 21.88 -24.22
CA ARG A 287 20.08 21.43 -23.04
C ARG A 287 19.70 22.15 -21.73
N ASN A 288 19.16 23.37 -21.82
CA ASN A 288 18.75 24.17 -20.67
C ASN A 288 17.27 23.96 -20.29
N GLN A 289 16.51 23.19 -21.07
CA GLN A 289 15.10 22.90 -20.81
C GLN A 289 14.98 21.52 -20.17
N ALA A 290 14.49 21.51 -18.94
CA ALA A 290 14.12 20.27 -18.26
C ALA A 290 12.77 19.75 -18.80
N LEU A 291 12.60 18.43 -18.77
CA LEU A 291 11.31 17.79 -18.99
C LEU A 291 10.32 18.27 -17.91
N SER A 292 9.22 18.89 -18.33
CA SER A 292 8.22 19.47 -17.43
C SER A 292 6.81 19.04 -17.82
N PRO A 293 6.07 18.34 -16.94
CA PRO A 293 6.50 17.89 -15.62
C PRO A 293 7.60 16.80 -15.70
N PRO A 294 8.43 16.63 -14.65
CA PRO A 294 9.38 15.53 -14.58
C PRO A 294 8.66 14.20 -14.27
N ILE A 295 9.28 13.09 -14.67
CA ILE A 295 8.84 11.75 -14.24
C ILE A 295 9.29 11.54 -12.79
N ARG A 296 8.33 11.45 -11.87
CA ARG A 296 8.59 11.14 -10.47
C ARG A 296 8.65 9.63 -10.26
N THR A 297 9.38 9.19 -9.25
CA THR A 297 9.45 7.77 -8.91
C THR A 297 8.42 7.45 -7.82
N ALA A 298 7.52 6.50 -8.09
CA ALA A 298 6.59 5.97 -7.11
C ALA A 298 7.33 5.44 -5.87
N LYS A 299 6.66 5.34 -4.73
CA LYS A 299 7.24 4.73 -3.50
C LYS A 299 8.49 5.44 -2.95
N THR A 300 8.84 6.65 -3.44
CA THR A 300 9.99 7.45 -2.95
C THR A 300 9.53 8.79 -2.36
N GLY A 301 10.21 9.27 -1.30
CA GLY A 301 9.92 10.54 -0.61
C GLY A 301 9.57 10.41 0.87
N LYS A 302 9.51 11.55 1.60
CA LYS A 302 9.22 11.58 3.05
C LYS A 302 7.81 11.05 3.33
N GLY A 303 7.72 9.89 3.98
CA GLY A 303 6.45 9.22 4.30
C GLY A 303 6.04 8.12 3.33
N ALA A 304 6.79 7.90 2.24
CA ALA A 304 6.56 6.75 1.36
C ALA A 304 7.10 5.47 2.03
N SER A 305 6.21 4.49 2.24
CA SER A 305 6.59 3.13 2.60
C SER A 305 6.39 2.24 1.37
N PRO A 306 7.46 1.64 0.82
CA PRO A 306 7.34 0.63 -0.22
C PRO A 306 6.48 -0.56 0.25
N ARG A 307 6.57 -0.91 1.55
CA ARG A 307 5.80 -1.98 2.18
C ARG A 307 4.31 -1.64 2.20
N GLY A 308 3.50 -2.53 1.65
CA GLY A 308 2.03 -2.40 1.54
C GLY A 308 1.53 -1.42 0.49
N SER A 309 2.40 -0.85 -0.33
CA SER A 309 2.00 0.06 -1.42
C SER A 309 1.12 -0.63 -2.49
N VAL A 310 1.36 -1.92 -2.73
CA VAL A 310 0.54 -2.78 -3.61
C VAL A 310 -0.86 -2.91 -3.08
N ARG A 311 -0.97 -3.43 -1.86
CA ARG A 311 -2.25 -3.61 -1.17
C ARG A 311 -3.09 -2.34 -1.14
N ARG A 312 -2.47 -1.23 -0.73
CA ARG A 312 -3.13 0.07 -0.64
C ARG A 312 -3.68 0.54 -2.00
N GLY A 313 -2.90 0.41 -3.06
CA GLY A 313 -3.31 0.86 -4.39
C GLY A 313 -4.49 0.05 -4.93
N ILE A 314 -4.45 -1.27 -4.80
CA ILE A 314 -5.54 -2.15 -5.22
C ILE A 314 -6.79 -1.91 -4.37
N THR A 315 -6.67 -1.79 -3.04
CA THR A 315 -7.81 -1.44 -2.17
C THR A 315 -8.42 -0.08 -2.55
N TRP A 316 -7.58 0.90 -2.92
CA TRP A 316 -8.07 2.21 -3.36
C TRP A 316 -8.87 2.08 -4.67
N ILE A 317 -8.35 1.34 -5.65
CA ILE A 317 -9.03 1.10 -6.94
C ILE A 317 -10.35 0.35 -6.70
N HIS A 318 -10.34 -0.70 -5.89
CA HIS A 318 -11.53 -1.46 -5.51
C HIS A 318 -12.63 -0.57 -4.92
N ARG A 319 -12.25 0.31 -3.98
CA ARG A 319 -13.19 1.27 -3.39
C ARG A 319 -13.69 2.31 -4.39
N ALA A 320 -12.88 2.67 -5.39
CA ALA A 320 -13.32 3.56 -6.46
C ALA A 320 -14.33 2.89 -7.38
N LEU A 321 -14.18 1.58 -7.66
CA LEU A 321 -15.14 0.81 -8.44
C LEU A 321 -16.48 0.59 -7.71
N LEU A 322 -16.46 0.52 -6.38
CA LEU A 322 -17.70 0.44 -5.59
C LEU A 322 -18.57 1.70 -5.67
N ARG A 323 -17.99 2.86 -5.96
CA ARG A 323 -18.72 4.13 -6.00
C ARG A 323 -19.13 4.46 -7.42
N GLU A 324 -20.43 4.59 -7.64
CA GLU A 324 -20.98 4.93 -8.95
C GLU A 324 -20.34 6.21 -9.51
N GLY A 325 -19.84 6.12 -10.76
CA GLY A 325 -19.21 7.23 -11.46
C GLY A 325 -17.83 7.65 -10.94
N GLN A 326 -17.28 7.02 -9.91
CA GLN A 326 -15.94 7.40 -9.42
C GLN A 326 -14.81 6.88 -10.33
N PHE A 327 -14.99 5.76 -11.03
CA PHE A 327 -13.95 5.19 -11.88
C PHE A 327 -14.52 4.81 -13.25
N THR A 328 -14.09 5.52 -14.30
CA THR A 328 -14.56 5.29 -15.67
C THR A 328 -13.39 5.03 -16.61
N ILE A 329 -13.50 4.01 -17.45
CA ILE A 329 -12.50 3.60 -18.43
C ILE A 329 -13.06 3.85 -19.83
N HIS A 330 -12.30 4.57 -20.66
CA HIS A 330 -12.69 4.79 -22.03
C HIS A 330 -12.68 3.45 -22.80
N PRO A 331 -13.68 3.15 -23.67
CA PRO A 331 -13.79 1.85 -24.37
C PRO A 331 -12.57 1.44 -25.21
N ARG A 332 -11.74 2.41 -25.58
CA ARG A 332 -10.48 2.19 -26.32
C ARG A 332 -9.40 1.46 -25.52
N CYS A 333 -9.48 1.49 -24.19
CA CYS A 333 -8.52 0.88 -23.29
C CYS A 333 -8.82 -0.61 -23.11
N SER A 334 -9.00 -1.35 -24.21
CA SER A 334 -9.54 -2.72 -24.20
C SER A 334 -8.69 -3.70 -23.41
N SER A 335 -7.37 -3.59 -23.48
CA SER A 335 -6.44 -4.43 -22.71
C SER A 335 -6.51 -4.15 -21.21
N LEU A 336 -6.69 -2.88 -20.81
CA LEU A 336 -6.95 -2.55 -19.42
C LEU A 336 -8.32 -3.07 -18.97
N ILE A 337 -9.35 -2.97 -19.80
CA ILE A 337 -10.67 -3.52 -19.48
C ILE A 337 -10.56 -5.03 -19.23
N GLU A 338 -9.83 -5.76 -20.07
CA GLU A 338 -9.53 -7.17 -19.86
C GLU A 338 -8.71 -7.41 -18.57
N ALA A 339 -7.71 -6.58 -18.29
CA ALA A 339 -6.94 -6.65 -17.05
C ALA A 339 -7.82 -6.47 -15.82
N MET A 340 -8.78 -5.54 -15.84
CA MET A 340 -9.72 -5.34 -14.73
C MET A 340 -10.62 -6.57 -14.50
N GLU A 341 -10.96 -7.32 -15.55
CA GLU A 341 -11.75 -8.56 -15.44
C GLU A 341 -10.92 -9.75 -14.94
N LYS A 342 -9.62 -9.80 -15.26
CA LYS A 342 -8.79 -11.01 -15.09
C LYS A 342 -7.68 -10.90 -14.05
N TYR A 343 -7.31 -9.71 -13.61
CA TYR A 343 -6.22 -9.50 -12.66
C TYR A 343 -6.51 -10.23 -11.35
N ARG A 344 -5.61 -11.12 -10.90
CA ARG A 344 -5.71 -11.95 -9.68
C ARG A 344 -4.77 -11.51 -8.57
N GLY A 345 -3.85 -10.59 -8.84
CA GLY A 345 -2.86 -10.15 -7.86
C GLY A 345 -1.56 -10.95 -7.88
N GLY A 346 -0.59 -10.47 -7.11
CA GLY A 346 0.76 -11.04 -7.07
C GLY A 346 1.71 -10.47 -8.14
N SER A 347 2.99 -10.80 -8.00
CA SER A 347 4.07 -10.25 -8.84
C SER A 347 4.22 -10.95 -10.20
N THR A 348 3.55 -12.07 -10.40
CA THR A 348 3.61 -12.88 -11.62
C THR A 348 2.33 -12.77 -12.46
N ASP A 349 1.39 -11.93 -12.04
CA ASP A 349 0.14 -11.74 -12.76
C ASP A 349 0.40 -11.11 -14.15
N PRO A 350 -0.05 -11.73 -15.25
CA PRO A 350 0.21 -11.22 -16.59
C PRO A 350 -0.52 -9.92 -16.92
N HIS A 351 -1.46 -9.48 -16.08
CA HIS A 351 -2.19 -8.22 -16.20
C HIS A 351 -1.71 -7.16 -15.20
N GLY A 352 -0.72 -7.49 -14.36
CA GLY A 352 -0.25 -6.62 -13.28
C GLY A 352 0.33 -5.30 -13.73
N HIS A 353 1.00 -5.25 -14.89
CA HIS A 353 1.63 -4.04 -15.44
C HIS A 353 0.64 -2.90 -15.69
N LEU A 354 -0.56 -3.22 -16.19
CA LEU A 354 -1.63 -2.24 -16.43
C LEU A 354 -2.21 -1.68 -15.13
N VAL A 355 -2.45 -2.55 -14.14
CA VAL A 355 -2.95 -2.16 -12.83
C VAL A 355 -1.90 -1.32 -12.09
N ASP A 356 -0.62 -1.70 -12.19
CA ASP A 356 0.48 -0.97 -11.58
C ASP A 356 0.67 0.39 -12.23
N ALA A 357 0.58 0.51 -13.56
CA ALA A 357 0.60 1.79 -14.24
C ALA A 357 -0.53 2.73 -13.75
N ILE A 358 -1.77 2.25 -13.58
CA ILE A 358 -2.85 3.05 -12.96
C ILE A 358 -2.44 3.49 -11.55
N ARG A 359 -1.97 2.56 -10.73
CA ARG A 359 -1.58 2.85 -9.34
C ARG A 359 -0.49 3.91 -9.28
N TYR A 360 0.49 3.88 -10.17
CA TYR A 360 1.53 4.90 -10.23
C TYR A 360 0.97 6.24 -10.69
N GLY A 361 0.10 6.26 -11.70
CA GLY A 361 -0.58 7.48 -12.13
C GLY A 361 -1.45 8.11 -11.04
N LEU A 362 -2.00 7.28 -10.15
CA LEU A 362 -2.81 7.68 -9.00
C LEU A 362 -2.04 7.74 -7.68
N ASP A 363 -0.71 7.61 -7.68
CA ASP A 363 0.12 7.49 -6.46
C ASP A 363 -0.18 8.62 -5.45
N PHE A 364 -0.35 9.85 -5.94
CA PHE A 364 -0.71 10.97 -5.09
C PHE A 364 -2.05 10.79 -4.37
N TYR A 365 -3.06 10.24 -5.04
CA TYR A 365 -4.41 10.06 -4.50
C TYR A 365 -4.48 8.86 -3.57
N ILE A 366 -3.82 7.77 -3.94
CA ILE A 366 -3.68 6.56 -3.13
C ILE A 366 -2.99 6.87 -1.80
N ASN A 367 -2.04 7.81 -1.82
CA ASN A 367 -1.29 8.22 -0.65
C ASN A 367 -1.78 9.56 -0.04
N ARG A 368 -2.87 10.15 -0.55
CA ARG A 368 -3.46 11.38 0.00
C ARG A 368 -4.02 11.07 1.39
N GLY A 369 -3.70 11.90 2.38
CA GLY A 369 -4.17 11.68 3.75
C GLY A 369 -3.32 10.72 4.59
N GLN A 370 -2.32 10.04 4.01
CA GLN A 370 -1.13 9.74 4.81
C GLN A 370 -0.65 11.11 5.29
N ARG A 371 -0.68 11.38 6.60
CA ARG A 371 -0.07 12.60 7.14
C ARG A 371 1.30 12.70 6.47
N ARG A 372 1.45 13.60 5.49
CA ARG A 372 2.74 14.26 5.28
C ARG A 372 3.08 14.69 6.68
N ASN A 373 4.11 14.11 7.28
CA ASN A 373 4.48 14.37 8.67
C ASN A 373 4.85 15.87 8.77
N VAL A 374 3.81 16.70 8.83
CA VAL A 374 3.78 18.04 9.37
C VAL A 374 3.95 17.78 10.85
N THR A 375 5.05 18.31 11.36
CA THR A 375 5.35 18.58 12.75
C THR A 375 4.15 18.37 13.68
N THR A 376 4.34 17.39 14.57
CA THR A 376 3.67 17.14 15.85
C THR A 376 2.61 18.19 16.22
N PRO A 377 1.35 17.82 16.48
CA PRO A 377 0.70 18.42 17.63
C PRO A 377 1.45 17.82 18.82
N THR A 378 2.40 18.59 19.36
CA THR A 378 2.79 18.45 20.76
C THR A 378 1.47 18.31 21.50
N ILE A 379 1.24 17.14 22.08
CA ILE A 379 0.20 17.00 23.06
C ILE A 379 0.64 17.86 24.23
N VAL A 380 0.19 19.12 24.23
CA VAL A 380 0.21 19.97 25.40
C VAL A 380 -1.05 19.59 26.15
N PHE A 381 -0.93 18.74 27.17
CA PHE A 381 -1.98 18.64 28.17
C PHE A 381 -1.74 19.71 29.23
N ARG A 382 -2.80 20.48 29.50
CA ARG A 382 -2.93 21.26 30.73
C ARG A 382 -3.22 20.34 31.90
#